data_AF-A0A520CJN6-F1
#
_entry.id   AF-A0A520CJN6-F1
#
_cell.length_a   1.000
_cell.length_b   1.000
_cell.length_c   1.000
_cell.angle_alpha   90.00
_cell.angle_beta   90.00
_cell.angle_gamma   90.00
#
_symmetry.space_group_name_H-M   'P 1'
#
loop_
_entity.id
_entity.type
_entity.pdbx_description
1 polymer ?
#
loop_
_entity_poly.entity_id
_entity_poly.type
_entity_poly.pdbx_seq_one_letter_code
_entity_poly.pdbx_strand_id
1 'polypeptide(L)'
;IFMSPVNVHINRNPISGVVKFFKYHPGKYLAAWNPKSSTENERTTTVVEHKNGTSVLFRQIAGALARRIVWYVKEGDQVVQSEQFGFIKFGSRVDIFLPVGTKVNVELNQVVKGGITTLATLS
;
A
#
# COMPACT_ATOMS: atom_id res chain seq x y z
N ILE A 1 -3.19 5.76 -4.07
CA ILE A 1 -3.05 6.89 -3.12
C ILE A 1 -1.68 7.53 -3.31
N PHE A 2 -1.62 8.81 -3.67
CA PHE A 2 -0.35 9.55 -3.81
C PHE A 2 -0.06 10.37 -2.56
N MET A 3 1.21 10.42 -2.15
CA MET A 3 1.71 11.21 -1.04
C MET A 3 2.85 12.10 -1.56
N SER A 4 2.61 13.41 -1.57
CA SER A 4 3.64 14.42 -1.83
C SER A 4 4.67 14.46 -0.69
N PRO A 5 5.85 15.09 -0.88
CA PRO A 5 6.90 15.17 0.15
C PRO A 5 6.48 15.80 1.49
N VAL A 6 5.40 16.58 1.52
CA VAL A 6 4.90 17.23 2.74
C VAL A 6 3.86 16.38 3.48
N ASN A 7 3.47 15.23 2.92
CA ASN A 7 2.49 14.34 3.56
C ASN A 7 3.16 13.40 4.57
N VAL A 8 2.32 12.79 5.41
CA VAL A 8 2.77 11.69 6.28
C VAL A 8 2.92 10.44 5.42
N HIS A 9 4.11 9.84 5.46
CA HIS A 9 4.45 8.67 4.64
C HIS A 9 4.38 7.32 5.38
N ILE A 10 3.83 7.30 6.60
CA ILE A 10 3.54 6.06 7.32
C ILE A 10 2.46 5.29 6.53
N ASN A 11 2.70 4.01 6.28
CA ASN A 11 1.74 3.14 5.62
C ASN A 11 1.18 2.12 6.60
N ARG A 12 -0.13 1.91 6.53
CA ARG A 12 -0.90 1.09 7.46
C ARG A 12 -1.55 -0.09 6.75
N ASN A 13 -1.69 -1.21 7.45
CA ASN A 13 -2.34 -2.40 6.90
C ASN A 13 -3.78 -2.07 6.52
N PRO A 14 -4.20 -2.32 5.27
CA PRO A 14 -5.56 -2.00 4.83
C PRO A 14 -6.62 -2.96 5.39
N ILE A 15 -6.19 -4.13 5.87
CA ILE A 15 -7.05 -5.21 6.37
C ILE A 15 -6.30 -6.01 7.45
N SER A 16 -7.02 -6.59 8.41
CA SER A 16 -6.46 -7.57 9.36
C SER A 16 -6.37 -8.95 8.71
N GLY A 17 -5.40 -9.77 9.07
CA GLY A 17 -5.31 -11.13 8.55
C GLY A 17 -3.91 -11.72 8.64
N VAL A 18 -3.65 -12.71 7.80
CA VAL A 18 -2.33 -13.34 7.66
C VAL A 18 -1.68 -12.88 6.37
N VAL A 19 -0.41 -12.49 6.43
CA VAL A 19 0.39 -12.18 5.24
C VAL A 19 0.65 -13.47 4.46
N LYS A 20 -0.03 -13.66 3.34
CA LYS A 20 0.11 -14.87 2.49
C LYS A 20 1.24 -14.77 1.49
N PHE A 21 1.63 -13.54 1.14
CA PHE A 21 2.69 -13.30 0.18
C PHE A 21 3.36 -11.98 0.49
N PHE A 22 4.70 -11.97 0.40
CA PHE A 22 5.48 -10.76 0.47
C PHE A 22 6.67 -10.83 -0.49
N LYS A 23 6.85 -9.77 -1.29
CA LYS A 23 8.03 -9.63 -2.15
C LYS A 23 8.50 -8.20 -2.28
N TYR A 24 9.79 -7.99 -2.07
CA TYR A 24 10.49 -6.76 -2.43
C TYR A 24 10.99 -6.82 -3.87
N HIS A 25 10.85 -5.71 -4.59
CA HIS A 25 11.31 -5.56 -5.96
C HIS A 25 12.25 -4.33 -6.02
N PRO A 26 13.56 -4.52 -6.29
CA PRO A 26 14.42 -3.40 -6.61
C PRO A 26 13.97 -2.78 -7.94
N GLY A 27 14.19 -1.48 -8.13
CA GLY A 27 13.76 -0.81 -9.35
C GLY A 27 14.38 0.58 -9.54
N LYS A 28 13.87 1.27 -10.56
CA LYS A 28 14.26 2.60 -11.01
C LYS A 28 13.63 3.69 -10.12
N TYR A 29 13.93 4.94 -10.46
CA TYR A 29 13.55 6.14 -9.72
C TYR A 29 12.69 7.09 -10.58
N LEU A 30 11.61 6.58 -11.17
CA LEU A 30 10.64 7.42 -11.90
C LEU A 30 9.76 8.19 -10.92
N ALA A 31 9.16 9.30 -11.35
CA ALA A 31 8.19 10.01 -10.52
C ALA A 31 6.99 9.10 -10.17
N ALA A 32 6.51 9.13 -8.92
CA ALA A 32 5.49 8.18 -8.42
C ALA A 32 4.10 8.34 -9.06
N TRP A 33 3.84 9.45 -9.76
CA TRP A 33 2.63 9.64 -10.57
C TRP A 33 2.76 9.10 -11.99
N ASN A 34 3.97 8.73 -12.44
CA ASN A 34 4.17 8.15 -13.76
C ASN A 34 3.54 6.75 -13.81
N PRO A 35 2.70 6.40 -14.80
CA PRO A 35 2.09 5.07 -14.90
C PRO A 35 3.07 3.90 -14.87
N LYS A 36 4.29 4.08 -15.44
CA LYS A 36 5.33 3.05 -15.46
C LYS A 36 6.00 2.83 -14.08
N SER A 37 5.78 3.73 -13.12
CA SER A 37 6.37 3.59 -11.78
C SER A 37 5.91 2.33 -11.06
N SER A 38 4.66 1.89 -11.25
CA SER A 38 4.14 0.68 -10.59
C SER A 38 4.84 -0.62 -11.03
N THR A 39 5.53 -0.63 -12.18
CA THR A 39 6.27 -1.80 -12.70
C THR A 39 7.78 -1.62 -12.67
N GLU A 40 8.28 -0.40 -12.86
CA GLU A 40 9.70 -0.12 -13.01
C GLU A 40 10.36 0.37 -11.72
N ASN A 41 9.62 1.01 -10.79
CA ASN A 41 10.23 1.55 -9.57
C ASN A 41 10.41 0.49 -8.49
N GLU A 42 11.29 0.81 -7.54
CA GLU A 42 11.39 0.13 -6.26
C GLU A 42 10.00 0.02 -5.61
N ARG A 43 9.59 -1.20 -5.27
CA ARG A 43 8.28 -1.48 -4.67
C ARG A 43 8.28 -2.70 -3.77
N THR A 44 7.28 -2.76 -2.88
CA THR A 44 6.87 -4.01 -2.22
C THR A 44 5.57 -4.51 -2.83
N THR A 45 5.33 -5.81 -2.72
CA THR A 45 4.03 -6.44 -2.99
C THR A 45 3.68 -7.30 -1.79
N THR A 46 2.56 -6.99 -1.14
CA THR A 46 2.07 -7.72 0.04
C THR A 46 0.65 -8.19 -0.24
N VAL A 47 0.32 -9.44 0.12
CA VAL A 47 -1.05 -9.97 0.12
C VAL A 47 -1.41 -10.37 1.53
N VAL A 48 -2.52 -9.85 2.03
CA VAL A 48 -3.09 -10.23 3.33
C VAL A 48 -4.44 -10.91 3.08
N GLU A 49 -4.59 -12.11 3.64
CA GLU A 49 -5.82 -12.88 3.62
C GLU A 49 -6.54 -12.72 4.97
N HIS A 50 -7.76 -12.20 4.92
CA HIS A 50 -8.63 -12.09 6.08
C HIS A 50 -9.17 -13.46 6.49
N LYS A 51 -9.61 -13.58 7.74
CA LYS A 51 -10.21 -14.81 8.27
C LYS A 51 -11.43 -15.32 7.49
N ASN A 52 -12.12 -14.45 6.73
CA ASN A 52 -13.25 -14.82 5.90
C ASN A 52 -12.85 -15.28 4.48
N GLY A 53 -11.55 -15.42 4.20
CA GLY A 53 -11.01 -15.82 2.89
C GLY A 53 -10.77 -14.67 1.92
N THR A 54 -11.21 -13.46 2.22
CA THR A 54 -10.97 -12.30 1.34
C THR A 54 -9.50 -11.89 1.37
N SER A 55 -8.90 -11.76 0.20
CA SER A 55 -7.52 -11.32 0.04
C SER A 55 -7.44 -9.89 -0.50
N VAL A 56 -6.54 -9.09 0.06
CA VAL A 56 -6.21 -7.74 -0.41
C VAL A 56 -4.73 -7.67 -0.71
N LEU A 57 -4.38 -7.22 -1.91
CA LEU A 57 -2.99 -6.95 -2.30
C LEU A 57 -2.72 -5.46 -2.20
N PHE A 58 -1.58 -5.08 -1.63
CA PHE A 58 -1.14 -3.69 -1.63
C PHE A 58 0.36 -3.55 -1.91
N ARG A 59 0.73 -2.40 -2.45
CA ARG A 59 2.11 -2.08 -2.86
C ARG A 59 2.53 -0.73 -2.31
N GLN A 60 3.71 -0.68 -1.70
CA GLN A 60 4.45 0.56 -1.52
C GLN A 60 5.27 0.81 -2.78
N ILE A 61 5.19 2.00 -3.35
CA ILE A 61 5.94 2.38 -4.56
C ILE A 61 6.73 3.64 -4.24
N ALA A 62 8.05 3.52 -4.25
CA ALA A 62 8.96 4.66 -4.09
C ALA A 62 8.94 5.51 -5.37
N GLY A 63 8.93 6.84 -5.22
CA GLY A 63 9.10 7.78 -6.33
C GLY A 63 10.55 8.20 -6.54
N ALA A 64 10.79 9.07 -7.52
CA ALA A 64 12.12 9.55 -7.90
C ALA A 64 12.93 10.18 -6.75
N LEU A 65 12.25 10.90 -5.86
CA LEU A 65 12.86 11.53 -4.70
C LEU A 65 13.00 10.57 -3.52
N ALA A 66 12.28 9.44 -3.55
CA ALA A 66 12.29 8.45 -2.49
C ALA A 66 13.46 7.49 -2.67
N ARG A 67 14.22 7.24 -1.59
CA ARG A 67 15.40 6.37 -1.66
C ARG A 67 15.38 5.11 -0.81
N ARG A 68 14.31 4.86 -0.03
CA ARG A 68 14.13 3.60 0.72
C ARG A 68 12.65 3.37 1.03
N ILE A 69 12.12 2.22 0.65
CA ILE A 69 10.92 1.65 1.27
C ILE A 69 11.35 0.90 2.53
N VAL A 70 10.61 1.12 3.62
CA VAL A 70 10.74 0.32 4.84
C VAL A 70 9.44 -0.44 5.04
N TRP A 71 9.57 -1.72 5.33
CA TRP A 71 8.48 -2.63 5.66
C TRP A 71 8.85 -3.43 6.90
N TYR A 72 7.84 -3.87 7.65
CA TYR A 72 8.01 -4.65 8.87
C TYR A 72 7.41 -6.05 8.79
N VAL A 73 6.60 -6.29 7.76
CA VAL A 73 5.87 -7.55 7.56
C VAL A 73 6.72 -8.59 6.83
N LYS A 74 6.51 -9.86 7.17
CA LYS A 74 6.99 -11.06 6.45
C LYS A 74 5.83 -12.04 6.23
N GLU A 75 6.03 -12.99 5.33
CA GLU A 75 5.06 -14.07 5.11
C GLU A 75 4.79 -14.85 6.41
N GLY A 76 3.52 -15.15 6.65
CA GLY A 76 3.06 -15.82 7.87
C GLY A 76 2.72 -14.89 9.04
N ASP A 77 3.09 -13.60 8.99
CA ASP A 77 2.75 -12.66 10.06
C ASP A 77 1.24 -12.45 10.18
N GLN A 78 0.76 -12.34 11.42
CA GLN A 78 -0.56 -11.81 11.70
C GLN A 78 -0.49 -10.29 11.79
N VAL A 79 -1.36 -9.62 11.05
CA VAL A 79 -1.43 -8.15 11.01
C VAL A 79 -2.82 -7.67 11.39
N VAL A 80 -2.88 -6.52 12.05
CA VAL A 80 -4.14 -5.84 12.38
C VAL A 80 -4.32 -4.64 11.45
N GLN A 81 -5.55 -4.45 10.97
CA GLN A 81 -5.94 -3.28 10.19
C GLN A 81 -5.55 -2.00 10.91
N SER A 82 -5.12 -1.01 10.13
CA SER A 82 -4.69 0.30 10.62
C SER A 82 -3.39 0.30 11.43
N GLU A 83 -2.80 -0.84 11.80
CA GLU A 83 -1.44 -0.86 12.32
C GLU A 83 -0.42 -0.50 11.25
N GLN A 84 0.69 0.08 11.68
CA GLN A 84 1.76 0.47 10.77
C GLN A 84 2.48 -0.78 10.23
N PHE A 85 2.57 -0.90 8.90
CA PHE A 85 3.31 -1.99 8.26
C PHE A 85 4.64 -1.52 7.64
N GLY A 86 4.82 -0.21 7.52
CA GLY A 86 6.01 0.36 6.89
C GLY A 86 5.91 1.87 6.68
N PHE A 87 6.88 2.41 5.98
CA PHE A 87 6.86 3.80 5.50
C PHE A 87 7.74 3.96 4.26
N ILE A 88 7.51 5.02 3.49
CA ILE A 88 8.31 5.35 2.30
C ILE A 88 8.95 6.72 2.51
N LYS A 89 10.25 6.87 2.24
CA LYS A 89 10.91 8.17 2.45
C LYS A 89 10.56 9.15 1.32
N PHE A 90 9.63 10.09 1.55
CA PHE A 90 9.21 11.18 0.64
C PHE A 90 8.62 10.76 -0.71
N GLY A 91 7.74 11.58 -1.29
CA GLY A 91 7.25 11.48 -2.68
C GLY A 91 6.91 10.05 -3.14
N SER A 92 5.82 9.49 -2.65
CA SER A 92 5.52 8.06 -2.77
C SER A 92 4.08 7.77 -3.15
N ARG A 93 3.81 6.52 -3.52
CA ARG A 93 2.46 6.04 -3.84
C ARG A 93 2.19 4.69 -3.17
N VAL A 94 0.94 4.48 -2.79
CA VAL A 94 0.42 3.18 -2.37
C VAL A 94 -0.70 2.76 -3.30
N ASP A 95 -0.58 1.55 -3.84
CA ASP A 95 -1.64 0.88 -4.61
C ASP A 95 -2.31 -0.17 -3.72
N ILE A 96 -3.64 -0.25 -3.79
CA ILE A 96 -4.45 -1.24 -3.08
C ILE A 96 -5.36 -1.88 -4.13
N PHE A 97 -5.34 -3.20 -4.18
CA PHE A 97 -6.06 -4.03 -5.11
C PHE A 97 -7.11 -4.80 -4.33
N LEU A 98 -8.36 -4.57 -4.68
CA LEU A 98 -9.53 -5.09 -3.99
C LEU A 98 -10.19 -6.19 -4.84
N PRO A 99 -10.89 -7.15 -4.22
CA PRO A 99 -11.71 -8.10 -4.96
C PRO A 99 -12.71 -7.41 -5.88
N VAL A 100 -13.03 -8.03 -7.02
CA VAL A 100 -14.05 -7.55 -7.95
C VAL A 100 -15.40 -7.45 -7.22
N GLY A 101 -16.12 -6.35 -7.44
CA GLY A 101 -17.40 -6.08 -6.78
C GLY A 101 -17.28 -5.39 -5.41
N THR A 102 -16.06 -5.16 -4.90
CA THR A 102 -15.86 -4.40 -3.66
C THR A 102 -16.40 -2.97 -3.79
N LYS A 103 -17.18 -2.51 -2.82
CA LYS A 103 -17.64 -1.11 -2.75
C LYS A 103 -16.48 -0.19 -2.36
N VAL A 104 -16.06 0.69 -3.27
CA VAL A 104 -15.07 1.74 -2.99
C VAL A 104 -15.80 2.94 -2.36
N ASN A 105 -15.28 3.45 -1.25
CA ASN A 105 -15.89 4.53 -0.46
C ASN A 105 -15.21 5.89 -0.67
N VAL A 106 -14.31 5.99 -1.65
CA VAL A 106 -13.53 7.19 -1.96
C VAL A 106 -13.59 7.53 -3.45
N GLU A 107 -13.42 8.81 -3.75
CA GLU A 107 -13.43 9.34 -5.11
C GLU A 107 -12.01 9.56 -5.66
N LEU A 108 -11.91 9.70 -6.98
CA LEU A 108 -10.65 10.04 -7.62
C LEU A 108 -10.12 11.38 -7.10
N ASN A 109 -8.83 11.45 -6.81
CA ASN A 109 -8.14 12.62 -6.25
C ASN A 109 -8.58 13.05 -4.84
N GLN A 110 -9.43 12.28 -4.17
CA GLN A 110 -9.80 12.55 -2.79
C GLN A 110 -8.57 12.49 -1.88
N VAL A 111 -8.44 13.51 -1.03
CA VAL A 111 -7.42 13.53 0.02
C VAL A 111 -7.85 12.58 1.15
N VAL A 112 -6.99 11.63 1.49
CA VAL A 112 -7.27 10.61 2.51
C VAL A 112 -6.32 10.74 3.69
N LYS A 113 -6.77 10.35 4.87
CA LYS A 113 -5.97 10.30 6.10
C LYS A 113 -5.75 8.86 6.54
N GLY A 114 -4.49 8.45 6.63
CA GLY A 114 -4.12 7.06 6.96
C GLY A 114 -4.64 6.62 8.33
N GLY A 115 -5.31 5.46 8.36
CA GLY A 115 -5.92 4.89 9.58
C GLY A 115 -7.25 5.54 9.99
N ILE A 116 -7.77 6.49 9.20
CA ILE A 116 -9.03 7.21 9.50
C ILE A 116 -9.99 7.12 8.32
N THR A 117 -9.53 7.43 7.10
CA THR A 117 -10.39 7.38 5.92
C THR A 117 -10.63 5.94 5.48
N THR A 118 -11.87 5.49 5.52
CA THR A 118 -12.29 4.19 5.00
C THR A 118 -12.22 4.19 3.46
N LEU A 119 -11.36 3.35 2.89
CA LEU A 119 -11.15 3.30 1.44
C LEU A 119 -12.22 2.47 0.72
N ALA A 120 -12.65 1.37 1.32
CA ALA A 120 -13.60 0.43 0.74
C ALA A 120 -14.28 -0.41 1.83
N THR A 121 -15.44 -0.97 1.51
CA THR A 121 -16.16 -1.94 2.34
C THR A 121 -16.14 -3.29 1.64
N LEU A 122 -15.55 -4.28 2.32
CA LEU A 122 -15.54 -5.67 1.87
C LEU A 122 -16.85 -6.34 2.31
N SER A 123 -17.42 -7.14 1.40
CA SER A 123 -18.63 -7.94 1.64
C SER A 123 -18.32 -9.27 2.31
#